data_AF-A0AAD7MSF1-F1
#
_entry.id   AF-A0AAD7MSF1-F1
#
_cell.length_a   1.000
_cell.length_b   1.000
_cell.length_c   1.000
_cell.angle_alpha   90.00
_cell.angle_beta   90.00
_cell.angle_gamma   90.00
#
_symmetry.space_group_name_H-M   'P 1'
#
loop_
_entity.id
_entity.type
_entity.pdbx_description
1 polymer ?
#
loop_
_entity_poly.entity_id
_entity_poly.type
_entity_poly.pdbx_seq_one_letter_code
_entity_poly.pdbx_strand_id
1 'polypeptide(L)' 'DCLASVSTIHNCASHNCPVTTTREIIQERKKTGRFDNEVTHTPDTSDLVLNLAQLRSARYLQ' A
#
# COMPACT_ATOMS: atom_id res chain seq x y z
N ASP A 1 -13.49 -13.90 -0.72
CA ASP A 1 -12.56 -14.91 -1.25
C ASP A 1 -11.54 -14.16 -2.12
N CYS A 2 -10.27 -14.10 -1.70
CA CYS A 2 -9.24 -13.32 -2.37
C CYS A 2 -8.18 -14.30 -2.90
N LEU A 3 -8.19 -14.56 -4.20
CA LEU A 3 -7.45 -15.66 -4.83
C LEU A 3 -5.93 -15.45 -4.87
N ALA A 4 -5.47 -14.20 -4.79
CA ALA A 4 -4.07 -13.83 -4.63
C ALA A 4 -3.96 -12.38 -4.11
N SER A 5 -2.98 -12.11 -3.26
CA SER A 5 -2.57 -10.76 -2.90
C SER A 5 -1.19 -10.51 -3.50
N VAL A 6 -1.06 -9.41 -4.24
CA VAL A 6 0.21 -8.97 -4.85
C VAL A 6 0.52 -7.61 -4.29
N SER A 7 1.69 -7.47 -3.67
CA SER A 7 2.18 -6.14 -3.31
C SER A 7 2.91 -5.56 -4.52
N THR A 8 2.35 -4.48 -5.02
CA THR A 8 2.91 -3.64 -6.08
C THR A 8 3.74 -2.55 -5.40
N ILE A 9 5.04 -2.52 -5.65
CA ILE A 9 5.90 -1.45 -5.16
C ILE A 9 5.90 -0.37 -6.26
N HIS A 10 5.57 0.86 -5.87
CA HIS A 10 5.57 2.01 -6.76
C HIS A 10 6.79 2.88 -6.49
N ASN A 11 7.47 3.36 -7.54
CA ASN A 11 8.60 4.28 -7.40
C ASN A 11 8.14 5.72 -7.09
N CYS A 12 7.64 5.96 -5.88
CA CYS A 12 7.12 7.26 -5.48
C CYS A 12 8.12 8.41 -5.58
N ALA A 13 9.43 8.13 -5.46
CA ALA A 13 10.47 9.14 -5.54
C ALA A 13 10.63 9.74 -6.94
N SER A 14 10.44 8.93 -8.00
CA SER A 14 10.52 9.40 -9.38
C SER A 14 9.23 10.08 -9.86
N HIS A 15 8.10 9.71 -9.26
CA HIS A 15 6.76 10.14 -9.68
C HIS A 15 6.16 11.26 -8.84
N ASN A 16 6.89 11.76 -7.83
CA ASN A 16 6.45 12.83 -6.92
C ASN A 16 5.05 12.57 -6.33
N CYS A 17 4.79 11.33 -5.88
CA CYS A 17 3.49 11.01 -5.27
C CYS A 17 3.25 11.88 -4.02
N PRO A 18 2.12 12.61 -3.95
CA PRO A 18 1.83 13.45 -2.79
C PRO A 18 1.62 12.63 -1.53
N VAL A 19 2.17 13.12 -0.42
CA VAL A 19 1.93 12.60 0.92
C VAL A 19 0.80 13.40 1.55
N THR A 20 -0.29 12.74 1.92
CA THR A 20 -1.49 13.32 2.52
C THR A 20 -1.78 12.71 3.89
N THR A 21 -2.25 13.49 4.86
CA THR A 21 -2.61 13.02 6.21
C THR A 21 -4.04 12.48 6.25
N THR A 22 -4.32 11.45 5.45
CA THR A 22 -5.66 10.89 5.25
C THR A 22 -5.88 9.54 5.94
N ARG A 23 -4.81 8.84 6.34
CA ARG A 23 -4.90 7.50 6.90
C ARG A 23 -5.28 7.52 8.36
N GLU A 24 -6.47 7.04 8.71
CA GLU A 24 -6.91 6.96 10.10
C GLU A 24 -6.08 5.92 10.88
N ILE A 25 -5.49 6.34 12.00
CA ILE A 25 -4.76 5.45 12.91
C ILE A 25 -5.77 4.63 13.70
N ILE A 26 -5.70 3.31 13.55
CA ILE A 26 -6.49 2.35 14.31
C ILE A 26 -5.59 1.69 15.35
N GLN A 27 -6.00 1.71 16.61
CA GLN A 27 -5.32 1.02 17.71
C GLN A 27 -6.31 0.10 18.41
N GLU A 28 -5.95 -1.17 18.61
CA GLU A 28 -6.81 -2.16 19.29
C GLU A 28 -8.24 -2.22 18.72
N ARG A 29 -8.37 -2.10 17.39
CA ARG A 29 -9.66 -2.05 16.66
C ARG A 29 -10.52 -0.82 16.95
N LYS A 30 -9.96 0.21 17.61
CA LYS A 30 -10.61 1.50 17.84
C LYS A 30 -10.01 2.58 16.95
N LYS A 31 -10.89 3.40 16.39
CA LYS A 31 -10.53 4.64 15.70
C LYS A 31 -9.96 5.60 16.74
N THR A 32 -8.77 6.13 16.49
CA THR A 32 -8.11 7.05 17.42
C THR A 32 -8.41 8.53 17.12
N GLY A 33 -9.10 8.81 16.00
CA GLY A 33 -9.33 10.18 15.50
C GLY A 33 -8.05 10.90 15.06
N ARG A 34 -6.90 10.20 15.10
CA ARG A 34 -5.62 10.68 14.61
C ARG A 34 -5.41 10.16 13.20
N PHE A 35 -4.80 11.00 12.37
CA PHE A 35 -4.46 10.66 10.99
C PHE A 35 -2.95 10.60 10.84
N ASP A 36 -2.49 9.63 10.05
CA ASP A 36 -1.10 9.44 9.66
C ASP A 36 -0.94 9.80 8.19
N ASN A 37 0.33 9.94 7.80
CA ASN A 37 0.73 10.16 6.42
C ASN A 37 0.38 8.94 5.56
N GLU A 38 -0.14 9.23 4.37
CA GLU A 38 -0.52 8.29 3.34
C GLU A 38 0.07 8.78 2.02
N VAL A 39 0.71 7.89 1.27
CA VAL A 39 1.20 8.23 -0.06
C VAL A 39 0.05 8.01 -1.05
N THR A 40 -0.40 9.08 -1.70
CA THR A 40 -1.42 8.99 -2.75
C THR A 40 -0.72 8.79 -4.09
N HIS A 41 -0.86 7.60 -4.67
CA HIS A 41 -0.27 7.28 -5.97
C HIS A 41 -1.06 7.96 -7.10
N THR A 42 -0.34 8.60 -8.02
CA THR A 42 -0.90 9.03 -9.30
C THR A 42 -1.19 7.80 -10.17
N PRO A 43 -2.15 7.85 -11.10
CA PRO A 43 -2.54 6.70 -11.93
C PRO A 43 -1.48 6.29 -12.98
N ASP A 44 -0.26 6.83 -12.91
CA ASP A 44 0.83 6.38 -13.78
C ASP A 44 1.27 4.98 -13.36
N THR A 45 1.26 4.05 -14.33
CA THR A 45 1.56 2.63 -14.12
C THR A 45 2.93 2.24 -14.66
N SER A 46 3.69 3.19 -15.21
CA SER A 46 4.96 2.94 -15.90
C SER A 46 6.05 2.38 -14.99
N ASP A 47 6.06 2.71 -13.69
CA ASP A 47 7.06 2.26 -12.72
C ASP A 47 6.48 1.36 -11.61
N LEU A 48 5.54 0.49 -11.97
CA LEU A 48 5.06 -0.54 -11.06
C LEU A 48 6.00 -1.74 -11.06
N VAL A 49 6.68 -1.97 -9.94
CA VAL A 49 7.45 -3.19 -9.70
C VAL A 49 6.53 -4.23 -9.08
N LEU A 50 6.25 -5.29 -9.84
CA LEU A 50 5.54 -6.45 -9.32
C LEU A 50 6.49 -7.26 -8.44
N ASN A 51 6.22 -7.31 -7.13
CA ASN A 51 6.97 -8.18 -6.24
C ASN A 51 6.47 -9.62 -6.35
N LEU A 52 6.90 -10.30 -7.41
CA LEU A 52 6.53 -11.70 -7.68
C LEU A 52 7.04 -12.67 -6.60
N ALA A 53 8.02 -12.27 -5.78
CA ALA A 53 8.48 -13.09 -4.65
C ALA A 53 7.39 -13.20 -3.56
N GLN A 54 6.56 -12.16 -3.38
CA GLN A 54 5.43 -12.19 -2.44
C GLN A 54 4.27 -13.06 -2.93
N LEU A 55 4.16 -13.33 -4.24
CA LEU A 55 3.16 -14.25 -4.79
C LEU A 55 3.37 -15.70 -4.34
N ARG A 56 4.63 -16.14 -4.16
CA ARG A 56 4.94 -17.48 -3.66
C ARG A 56 4.66 -17.63 -2.16
N SER A 57 4.81 -16.55 -1.40
CA SER A 57 4.59 -16.54 0.05
C SER A 57 3.14 -16.25 0.46
N ALA A 58 2.28 -15.87 -0.47
CA ALA A 58 0.86 -15.63 -0.21
C ALA A 58 0.09 -16.87 0.29
N ARG A 59 0.66 -18.08 0.15
CA ARG A 59 0.16 -19.29 0.83
C ARG A 59 0.11 -19.16 2.36
N TYR A 60 0.92 -18.28 2.94
CA TYR A 60 1.05 -18.10 4.39
C TYR A 60 0.48 -16.77 4.90
N LEU A 61 -0.13 -15.95 4.05
CA LEU A 61 -0.84 -14.74 4.48
C LEU A 61 -2.27 -15.13 4.90
N GLN A 62 -2.48 -15.29 6.20
CA GLN A 62 -3.79 -15.40 6.87
C GLN A 62 -4.19 -14.05 7.46
#